data_AF-A0A0S7ZE11-F1
#
_entry.id   AF-A0A0S7ZE11-F1
#
_cell.length_a   1.000
_cell.length_b   1.000
_cell.length_c   1.000
_cell.angle_alpha   90.00
_cell.angle_beta   90.00
_cell.angle_gamma   90.00
#
_symmetry.space_group_name_H-M   'P 1'
#
loop_
_entity.id
_entity.type
_entity.pdbx_description
1 polymer ?
#
loop_
_entity_poly.entity_id
_entity_poly.type
_entity_poly.pdbx_seq_one_letter_code
_entity_poly.pdbx_strand_id
1 'polypeptide(L)'
;MNRKQAERRVRELRSLIRHHDHLYHVADQPEIADSAYDTLFGELRELEAQYPELVSPDSPTQRVGGLALDEFPKVEHTAPMLSLDSAQAESALRRFDERIRKGLGRTDVAYVVEPKLDGASVELVYERGLLVRASTRGDGVVGEGVTENVRTIAAVPLRLREGKGPPPTFLALRGEVIMRVDAFEQLNEKLLSEGKSPFANPRNAAAGALRQLDARVTALRPLDIYLYDVLACDDTRFDTQWGVFEALRGWGLQVNDLPKLVGSVDEIVEYHRALHERRDDMDYEI
;
A
#
# COMPACT_ATOMS: atom_id res chain seq x y z
N MET A 1 -24.15 11.39 27.18
CA MET A 1 -24.45 10.18 26.38
C MET A 1 -24.27 8.95 27.27
N ASN A 2 -25.02 7.85 27.07
CA ASN A 2 -24.77 6.59 27.80
C ASN A 2 -23.83 5.67 27.00
N ARG A 3 -23.25 4.64 27.65
CA ARG A 3 -22.25 3.75 27.03
C ARG A 3 -22.74 3.07 25.74
N LYS A 4 -23.96 2.54 25.71
CA LYS A 4 -24.51 1.89 24.50
C LYS A 4 -24.67 2.88 23.33
N GLN A 5 -25.04 4.12 23.62
CA GLN A 5 -25.09 5.19 22.62
C GLN A 5 -23.68 5.54 22.12
N ALA A 6 -22.70 5.60 23.03
CA ALA A 6 -21.29 5.83 22.69
C ALA A 6 -20.74 4.73 21.77
N GLU A 7 -20.98 3.47 22.11
CA GLU A 7 -20.59 2.30 21.31
C GLU A 7 -21.18 2.33 19.90
N ARG A 8 -22.45 2.76 19.75
CA ARG A 8 -23.05 2.93 18.43
C ARG A 8 -22.42 4.09 17.67
N ARG A 9 -22.26 5.24 18.33
CA ARG A 9 -21.71 6.45 17.69
C ARG A 9 -20.25 6.28 17.27
N VAL A 10 -19.41 5.66 18.10
CA VAL A 10 -18.02 5.32 17.77
C VAL A 10 -17.95 4.42 16.54
N ARG A 11 -18.83 3.41 16.43
CA ARG A 11 -18.87 2.55 15.23
C ARG A 11 -19.26 3.33 13.97
N GLU A 12 -20.26 4.21 14.07
CA GLU A 12 -20.68 5.09 12.97
C GLU A 12 -19.54 6.03 12.54
N LEU A 13 -18.93 6.75 13.48
CA LEU A 13 -17.83 7.68 13.23
C LEU A 13 -16.64 6.97 12.58
N ARG A 14 -16.22 5.81 13.10
CA ARG A 14 -15.15 5.00 12.49
C ARG A 14 -15.49 4.59 11.07
N SER A 15 -16.76 4.27 10.78
CA SER A 15 -17.18 3.89 9.43
C SER A 15 -17.14 5.07 8.47
N LEU A 16 -17.64 6.24 8.91
CA LEU A 16 -17.64 7.47 8.11
C LEU A 16 -16.22 7.96 7.85
N ILE A 17 -15.39 8.04 8.89
CA ILE A 17 -14.00 8.49 8.76
C ILE A 17 -13.22 7.55 7.81
N ARG A 18 -13.30 6.23 7.99
CA ARG A 18 -12.65 5.28 7.05
C ARG A 18 -13.16 5.40 5.61
N HIS A 19 -14.41 5.80 5.43
CA HIS A 19 -14.94 6.05 4.10
C HIS A 19 -14.32 7.29 3.47
N HIS A 20 -14.26 8.40 4.21
CA HIS A 20 -13.65 9.63 3.72
C HIS A 20 -12.13 9.54 3.59
N ASP A 21 -11.44 8.80 4.47
CA ASP A 21 -10.01 8.47 4.33
C ASP A 21 -9.75 7.78 2.99
N HIS A 22 -10.55 6.76 2.66
CA HIS A 22 -10.41 6.05 1.39
C HIS A 22 -10.66 6.97 0.20
N LEU A 23 -11.71 7.79 0.25
CA LEU A 23 -12.02 8.73 -0.82
C LEU A 23 -10.92 9.78 -1.02
N TYR A 24 -10.36 10.29 0.07
CA TYR A 24 -9.33 11.32 0.03
C TYR A 24 -7.97 10.76 -0.38
N HIS A 25 -7.54 9.64 0.20
CA HIS A 25 -6.17 9.14 0.03
C HIS A 25 -6.01 8.09 -1.08
N VAL A 26 -7.07 7.36 -1.44
CA VAL A 26 -6.98 6.25 -2.40
C VAL A 26 -7.76 6.54 -3.67
N ALA A 27 -8.98 7.09 -3.57
CA ALA A 27 -9.83 7.34 -4.73
C ALA A 27 -9.65 8.72 -5.35
N ASP A 28 -8.94 9.63 -4.67
CA ASP A 28 -8.77 11.05 -5.04
C ASP A 28 -10.10 11.75 -5.37
N GLN A 29 -11.14 11.45 -4.58
CA GLN A 29 -12.53 11.92 -4.77
C GLN A 29 -13.16 12.34 -3.43
N PRO A 30 -12.63 13.37 -2.74
CA PRO A 30 -13.18 13.80 -1.46
C PRO A 30 -14.62 14.32 -1.58
N GLU A 31 -15.51 13.84 -0.72
CA GLU A 31 -16.93 14.22 -0.70
C GLU A 31 -17.26 15.30 0.34
N ILE A 32 -16.43 15.47 1.36
CA ILE A 32 -16.63 16.41 2.45
C ILE A 32 -15.42 17.35 2.58
N ALA A 33 -15.67 18.57 3.05
CA ALA A 33 -14.60 19.52 3.36
C ALA A 33 -13.82 19.09 4.61
N ASP A 34 -12.55 19.49 4.69
CA ASP A 34 -11.65 19.19 5.81
C ASP A 34 -12.26 19.56 7.17
N SER A 35 -12.94 20.70 7.28
CA SER A 35 -13.59 21.12 8.53
C SER A 35 -14.69 20.14 9.00
N ALA A 36 -15.39 19.51 8.06
CA ALA A 36 -16.40 18.50 8.38
C ALA A 36 -15.73 17.19 8.81
N TYR A 37 -14.64 16.79 8.14
CA TYR A 37 -13.82 15.65 8.53
C TYR A 37 -13.25 15.84 9.95
N ASP A 38 -12.65 17.00 10.23
CA ASP A 38 -12.09 17.35 11.54
C ASP A 38 -13.15 17.30 12.66
N THR A 39 -14.38 17.68 12.35
CA THR A 39 -15.50 17.58 13.29
C THR A 39 -15.79 16.11 13.64
N LEU A 40 -15.86 15.23 12.62
CA LEU A 40 -16.08 13.78 12.84
C LEU A 40 -14.92 13.17 13.63
N PHE A 41 -13.68 13.51 13.27
CA PHE A 41 -12.49 12.99 13.91
C PHE A 41 -12.34 13.49 15.35
N GLY A 42 -12.63 14.77 15.59
CA GLY A 42 -12.68 15.37 16.93
C GLY A 42 -13.69 14.68 17.84
N GLU A 43 -14.91 14.45 17.34
CA GLU A 43 -15.94 13.72 18.08
C GLU A 43 -15.47 12.29 18.43
N LEU A 44 -14.87 11.57 17.47
CA LEU A 44 -14.36 10.22 17.72
C LEU A 44 -13.30 10.21 18.84
N ARG A 45 -12.35 11.16 18.79
CA ARG A 45 -11.31 11.29 19.82
C ARG A 45 -11.88 11.59 21.21
N GLU A 46 -12.87 12.48 21.29
CA GLU A 46 -13.53 12.81 22.56
C GLU A 46 -14.24 11.59 23.15
N LEU A 47 -14.94 10.82 22.32
CA LEU A 47 -15.64 9.61 22.76
C LEU A 47 -14.68 8.53 23.23
N GLU A 48 -13.57 8.32 22.53
CA GLU A 48 -12.54 7.38 22.94
C GLU A 48 -11.80 7.81 24.22
N ALA A 49 -11.62 9.11 24.43
CA ALA A 49 -11.07 9.63 25.68
C ALA A 49 -12.04 9.44 26.86
N GLN A 50 -13.35 9.62 26.64
CA GLN A 50 -14.39 9.42 27.65
C GLN A 50 -14.66 7.94 27.96
N TYR A 51 -14.51 7.07 26.96
CA TYR A 51 -14.72 5.63 27.07
C TYR A 51 -13.50 4.85 26.51
N PRO A 52 -12.39 4.79 27.26
CA PRO A 52 -11.15 4.15 26.80
C PRO A 52 -11.33 2.69 26.39
N GLU A 53 -12.32 1.99 26.95
CA GLU A 53 -12.64 0.61 26.58
C GLU A 53 -13.21 0.44 25.17
N LEU A 54 -13.60 1.55 24.51
CA LEU A 54 -14.11 1.54 23.15
C LEU A 54 -13.01 1.66 22.10
N VAL A 55 -11.79 2.06 22.49
CA VAL A 55 -10.64 2.15 21.59
C VAL A 55 -10.36 0.77 20.98
N SER A 56 -10.25 0.71 19.66
CA SER A 56 -9.89 -0.52 18.92
C SER A 56 -8.62 -0.29 18.10
N PRO A 57 -7.83 -1.35 17.83
CA PRO A 57 -6.58 -1.23 17.05
C PRO A 57 -6.76 -0.71 15.62
N ASP A 58 -7.98 -0.76 15.09
CA ASP A 58 -8.35 -0.29 13.75
C ASP A 58 -9.02 1.09 13.76
N SER A 59 -9.09 1.75 14.92
CA SER A 59 -9.64 3.10 14.98
C SER A 59 -8.73 4.09 14.23
N PRO A 60 -9.27 5.01 13.42
CA PRO A 60 -8.49 6.06 12.75
C PRO A 60 -7.60 6.88 13.69
N THR A 61 -7.99 7.00 14.96
CA THR A 61 -7.21 7.71 15.99
C THR A 61 -5.89 7.02 16.35
N GLN A 62 -5.75 5.72 16.05
CA GLN A 62 -4.55 4.94 16.35
C GLN A 62 -3.44 5.10 15.31
N ARG A 63 -3.66 5.90 14.25
CA ARG A 63 -2.64 6.15 13.20
C ARG A 63 -1.44 6.98 13.66
N VAL A 64 -1.47 7.53 14.88
CA VAL A 64 -0.41 8.42 15.40
C VAL A 64 0.93 7.73 15.70
N GLY A 65 1.02 6.41 15.53
CA GLY A 65 2.20 5.62 15.85
C GLY A 65 2.33 5.35 17.36
N GLY A 66 2.78 4.15 17.72
CA GLY A 66 2.99 3.72 19.11
C GLY A 66 4.25 4.28 19.77
N LEU A 67 4.69 3.61 20.84
CA LEU A 67 5.99 3.88 21.46
C LEU A 67 7.13 3.57 20.48
N ALA A 68 8.22 4.35 20.58
CA ALA A 68 9.42 4.07 19.82
C ALA A 68 9.99 2.69 20.18
N LEU A 69 10.44 1.96 19.17
CA LEU A 69 11.09 0.66 19.32
C LEU A 69 12.58 0.84 19.64
N ASP A 70 13.16 -0.10 20.37
CA ASP A 70 14.62 -0.17 20.54
C ASP A 70 15.29 -0.74 19.28
N GLU A 71 14.64 -1.75 18.67
CA GLU A 71 15.05 -2.39 17.41
C GLU A 71 13.84 -2.96 16.68
N PHE A 72 13.96 -3.17 15.36
CA PHE A 72 12.90 -3.85 14.61
C PHE A 72 12.96 -5.37 14.82
N PRO A 73 11.83 -6.01 15.17
CA PRO A 73 11.78 -7.47 15.25
C PRO A 73 11.96 -8.08 13.86
N LYS A 74 12.61 -9.24 13.80
CA LYS A 74 12.65 -10.04 12.57
C LYS A 74 11.31 -10.74 12.36
N VAL A 75 10.81 -10.70 11.12
CA VAL A 75 9.55 -11.32 10.72
C VAL A 75 9.81 -12.22 9.53
N GLU A 76 9.47 -13.50 9.67
CA GLU A 76 9.40 -14.42 8.54
C GLU A 76 8.13 -14.13 7.72
N HIS A 77 8.31 -14.01 6.40
CA HIS A 77 7.22 -13.72 5.48
C HIS A 77 6.28 -14.91 5.36
N THR A 78 5.00 -14.63 5.09
CA THR A 78 4.00 -15.67 4.88
C THR A 78 4.32 -16.53 3.65
N ALA A 79 4.91 -15.92 2.62
CA ALA A 79 5.48 -16.60 1.47
C ALA A 79 6.75 -15.89 0.99
N PRO A 80 7.68 -16.58 0.30
CA PRO A 80 8.89 -15.94 -0.21
C PRO A 80 8.60 -14.78 -1.17
N MET A 81 9.18 -13.61 -0.89
CA MET A 81 9.09 -12.42 -1.73
C MET A 81 10.18 -12.42 -2.81
N LEU A 82 9.91 -13.16 -3.89
CA LEU A 82 10.84 -13.37 -5.00
C LEU A 82 11.23 -12.06 -5.72
N SER A 83 12.40 -12.07 -6.35
CA SER A 83 12.82 -11.06 -7.33
C SER A 83 12.34 -11.42 -8.72
N LEU A 84 12.25 -10.42 -9.59
CA LEU A 84 11.96 -10.59 -11.01
C LEU A 84 13.25 -10.70 -11.82
N ASP A 85 13.24 -11.53 -12.87
CA ASP A 85 14.25 -11.47 -13.92
C ASP A 85 14.14 -10.14 -14.66
N SER A 86 15.27 -9.61 -15.13
CA SER A 86 15.31 -8.35 -15.89
C SER A 86 15.67 -8.58 -17.34
N ALA A 87 15.03 -7.81 -18.23
CA ALA A 87 15.30 -7.81 -19.66
C ALA A 87 15.28 -6.37 -20.17
N GLN A 88 16.32 -5.99 -20.92
CA GLN A 88 16.47 -4.63 -21.48
C GLN A 88 16.18 -4.58 -22.99
N ALA A 89 16.29 -5.72 -23.67
CA ALA A 89 16.14 -5.79 -25.12
C ALA A 89 14.78 -6.38 -25.50
N GLU A 90 14.13 -5.79 -26.51
CA GLU A 90 12.87 -6.30 -27.07
C GLU A 90 12.97 -7.77 -27.51
N SER A 91 14.11 -8.18 -28.08
CA SER A 91 14.33 -9.58 -28.46
C SER A 91 14.27 -10.55 -27.28
N ALA A 92 14.66 -10.12 -26.07
CA ALA A 92 14.56 -10.94 -24.88
C ALA A 92 13.10 -11.09 -24.43
N LEU A 93 12.29 -10.04 -24.57
CA LEU A 93 10.86 -10.08 -24.29
C LEU A 93 10.11 -11.01 -25.28
N ARG A 94 10.46 -10.98 -26.57
CA ARG A 94 9.92 -11.91 -27.57
C ARG A 94 10.26 -13.37 -27.24
N ARG A 95 11.50 -13.66 -26.85
CA ARG A 95 11.90 -15.00 -26.37
C ARG A 95 11.18 -15.41 -25.09
N PHE A 96 10.84 -14.47 -24.23
CA PHE A 96 10.03 -14.73 -23.04
C PHE A 96 8.60 -15.15 -23.43
N ASP A 97 7.92 -14.41 -24.31
CA ASP A 97 6.58 -14.76 -24.82
C ASP A 97 6.58 -16.14 -25.50
N GLU A 98 7.55 -16.41 -26.38
CA GLU A 98 7.71 -17.72 -27.02
C GLU A 98 7.85 -18.86 -26.00
N ARG A 99 8.66 -18.65 -24.95
CA ARG A 99 8.88 -19.64 -23.89
C ARG A 99 7.60 -19.88 -23.09
N ILE A 100 6.84 -18.83 -22.77
CA ILE A 100 5.57 -18.94 -22.04
C ILE A 100 4.53 -19.71 -22.87
N ARG A 101 4.32 -19.31 -24.13
CA ARG A 101 3.37 -19.98 -25.03
C ARG A 101 3.70 -21.45 -25.23
N LYS A 102 4.99 -21.76 -25.47
CA LYS A 102 5.47 -23.13 -25.57
C LYS A 102 5.27 -23.92 -24.27
N GLY A 103 5.59 -23.32 -23.13
CA GLY A 103 5.46 -23.95 -21.81
C GLY A 103 4.01 -24.25 -21.43
N LEU A 104 3.07 -23.39 -21.83
CA LEU A 104 1.63 -23.57 -21.61
C LEU A 104 0.95 -24.42 -22.69
N GLY A 105 1.61 -24.66 -23.82
CA GLY A 105 1.01 -25.31 -24.99
C GLY A 105 -0.17 -24.51 -25.59
N ARG A 106 -0.16 -23.19 -25.44
CA ARG A 106 -1.26 -22.28 -25.79
C ARG A 106 -0.76 -21.07 -26.57
N THR A 107 -1.58 -20.59 -27.50
CA THR A 107 -1.33 -19.34 -28.25
C THR A 107 -2.19 -18.17 -27.77
N ASP A 108 -3.19 -18.41 -26.94
CA ASP A 108 -4.06 -17.42 -26.32
C ASP A 108 -3.57 -17.12 -24.89
N VAL A 109 -2.42 -16.46 -24.80
CA VAL A 109 -1.84 -15.99 -23.54
C VAL A 109 -2.03 -14.48 -23.45
N ALA A 110 -2.68 -14.04 -22.38
CA ALA A 110 -2.78 -12.63 -22.01
C ALA A 110 -1.78 -12.30 -20.89
N TYR A 111 -1.33 -11.05 -20.87
CA TYR A 111 -0.39 -10.52 -19.89
C TYR A 111 -1.01 -9.34 -19.18
N VAL A 112 -0.78 -9.23 -17.88
CA VAL A 112 -0.95 -7.98 -17.15
C VAL A 112 0.41 -7.29 -17.14
N VAL A 113 0.46 -6.08 -17.69
CA VAL A 113 1.64 -5.22 -17.68
C VAL A 113 1.42 -4.08 -16.71
N GLU A 114 2.43 -3.73 -15.93
CA GLU A 114 2.36 -2.76 -14.83
C GLU A 114 3.68 -1.98 -14.71
N PRO A 115 3.67 -0.73 -14.22
CA PRO A 115 4.88 0.01 -13.96
C PRO A 115 5.67 -0.65 -12.82
N LYS A 116 6.99 -0.75 -12.96
CA LYS A 116 7.84 -1.29 -11.90
C LYS A 116 8.25 -0.19 -10.93
N LEU A 117 7.44 0.08 -9.92
CA LEU A 117 7.67 1.11 -8.90
C LEU A 117 9.09 1.02 -8.29
N ASP A 118 9.73 2.17 -8.08
CA ASP A 118 11.04 2.27 -7.40
C ASP A 118 10.87 2.75 -5.95
N GLY A 119 10.60 1.81 -5.05
CA GLY A 119 10.34 2.08 -3.64
C GLY A 119 10.91 1.04 -2.69
N ALA A 120 10.21 0.86 -1.57
CA ALA A 120 10.50 -0.14 -0.55
C ALA A 120 9.41 -1.21 -0.53
N SER A 121 9.75 -2.41 -1.02
CA SER A 121 8.84 -3.55 -1.02
C SER A 121 8.48 -4.02 0.40
N VAL A 122 7.19 -4.24 0.63
CA VAL A 122 6.59 -4.61 1.93
C VAL A 122 5.60 -5.77 1.79
N GLU A 123 5.49 -6.58 2.83
CA GLU A 123 4.36 -7.49 3.07
C GLU A 123 3.37 -6.80 4.02
N LEU A 124 2.07 -6.88 3.71
CA LEU A 124 0.97 -6.55 4.63
C LEU A 124 0.14 -7.79 4.92
N VAL A 125 -0.09 -8.13 6.18
CA VAL A 125 -0.93 -9.25 6.59
C VAL A 125 -2.18 -8.74 7.29
N TYR A 126 -3.31 -9.18 6.77
CA TYR A 126 -4.64 -8.94 7.30
C TYR A 126 -5.26 -10.23 7.83
N GLU A 127 -5.82 -10.16 9.02
CA GLU A 127 -6.63 -11.22 9.61
C GLU A 127 -8.02 -10.71 9.94
N ARG A 128 -9.04 -11.38 9.40
CA ARG A 128 -10.46 -10.97 9.49
C ARG A 128 -10.65 -9.51 9.09
N GLY A 129 -9.95 -9.13 8.02
CA GLY A 129 -9.92 -7.77 7.48
C GLY A 129 -9.13 -6.75 8.29
N LEU A 130 -8.47 -7.09 9.40
CA LEU A 130 -7.67 -6.15 10.21
C LEU A 130 -6.20 -6.26 9.89
N LEU A 131 -5.50 -5.13 9.71
CA LEU A 131 -4.06 -5.11 9.57
C LEU A 131 -3.41 -5.57 10.89
N VAL A 132 -2.76 -6.73 10.86
CA VAL A 132 -2.09 -7.33 12.03
C VAL A 132 -0.57 -7.27 11.96
N ARG A 133 0.00 -7.27 10.75
CA ARG A 133 1.44 -7.28 10.56
C ARG A 133 1.85 -6.57 9.28
N ALA A 134 2.96 -5.86 9.31
CA ALA A 134 3.68 -5.47 8.11
C ALA A 134 5.18 -5.72 8.26
N SER A 135 5.85 -6.10 7.19
CA SER A 135 7.30 -6.33 7.17
C SER A 135 7.94 -5.81 5.90
N THR A 136 9.19 -5.35 5.99
CA THR A 136 10.00 -5.03 4.80
C THR A 136 10.40 -6.30 4.07
N ARG A 137 10.71 -6.26 2.77
CA ARG A 137 11.22 -7.44 2.05
C ARG A 137 12.42 -8.14 2.68
N GLY A 138 13.40 -7.39 3.21
CA GLY A 138 14.65 -7.96 3.72
C GLY A 138 15.38 -8.81 2.67
N ASP A 139 15.68 -10.06 3.01
CA ASP A 139 16.33 -11.01 2.08
C ASP A 139 15.35 -11.77 1.17
N GLY A 140 14.04 -11.52 1.32
CA GLY A 140 12.96 -12.19 0.60
C GLY A 140 12.33 -13.35 1.37
N VAL A 141 12.89 -13.75 2.51
CA VAL A 141 12.30 -14.75 3.43
C VAL A 141 12.06 -14.13 4.80
N VAL A 142 13.00 -13.32 5.29
CA VAL A 142 12.92 -12.61 6.56
C VAL A 142 13.10 -11.11 6.34
N GLY A 143 12.19 -10.34 6.94
CA GLY A 143 12.19 -8.89 6.96
C GLY A 143 12.25 -8.29 8.36
N GLU A 144 12.19 -6.97 8.42
CA GLU A 144 11.98 -6.20 9.65
C GLU A 144 10.48 -5.91 9.82
N GLY A 145 9.95 -6.10 11.02
CA GLY A 145 8.55 -5.81 11.36
C GLY A 145 8.32 -4.32 11.53
N VAL A 146 7.56 -3.74 10.60
CA VAL A 146 7.32 -2.28 10.48
C VAL A 146 5.83 -1.94 10.59
N THR A 147 5.05 -2.76 11.29
CA THR A 147 3.58 -2.61 11.42
C THR A 147 3.18 -1.21 11.87
N GLU A 148 3.79 -0.68 12.93
CA GLU A 148 3.43 0.63 13.48
C GLU A 148 3.75 1.77 12.51
N ASN A 149 4.84 1.66 11.77
CA ASN A 149 5.23 2.60 10.73
C ASN A 149 4.23 2.59 9.57
N VAL A 150 3.85 1.39 9.11
CA VAL A 150 2.89 1.22 8.03
C VAL A 150 1.49 1.73 8.41
N ARG A 151 1.08 1.61 9.69
CA ARG A 151 -0.20 2.19 10.18
C ARG A 151 -0.31 3.69 9.95
N THR A 152 0.83 4.39 9.90
CA THR A 152 0.88 5.85 9.68
C THR A 152 0.66 6.25 8.23
N ILE A 153 0.80 5.31 7.28
CA ILE A 153 0.58 5.56 5.86
C ILE A 153 -0.94 5.65 5.61
N ALA A 154 -1.40 6.82 5.18
CA ALA A 154 -2.83 7.11 5.06
C ALA A 154 -3.56 6.19 4.08
N ALA A 155 -2.91 5.87 2.96
CA ALA A 155 -3.39 4.94 1.93
C ALA A 155 -3.53 3.48 2.41
N VAL A 156 -2.91 3.11 3.55
CA VAL A 156 -3.08 1.77 4.13
C VAL A 156 -4.37 1.73 4.96
N PRO A 157 -5.37 0.91 4.58
CA PRO A 157 -6.54 0.71 5.42
C PRO A 157 -6.19 -0.12 6.65
N LEU A 158 -6.49 0.37 7.86
CA LEU A 158 -6.34 -0.45 9.08
C LEU A 158 -7.34 -1.60 9.14
N ARG A 159 -8.49 -1.43 8.47
CA ARG A 159 -9.53 -2.43 8.25
C ARG A 159 -9.98 -2.40 6.80
N LEU A 160 -9.92 -3.55 6.14
CA LEU A 160 -10.39 -3.75 4.77
C LEU A 160 -11.89 -3.47 4.64
N ARG A 161 -12.28 -2.99 3.46
CA ARG A 161 -13.68 -2.78 3.08
C ARG A 161 -14.31 -4.09 2.62
N GLU A 162 -15.61 -4.20 2.80
CA GLU A 162 -16.41 -5.24 2.16
C GLU A 162 -16.80 -4.71 0.77
N GLY A 163 -16.17 -5.24 -0.27
CA GLY A 163 -16.41 -4.83 -1.66
C GLY A 163 -17.65 -5.52 -2.23
N LYS A 164 -17.48 -6.28 -3.32
CA LYS A 164 -18.52 -7.22 -3.81
C LYS A 164 -18.76 -8.40 -2.86
N GLY A 165 -17.90 -8.58 -1.87
CA GLY A 165 -17.97 -9.58 -0.82
C GLY A 165 -16.97 -9.27 0.29
N PRO A 166 -17.01 -10.01 1.41
CA PRO A 166 -16.05 -9.84 2.48
C PRO A 166 -14.64 -10.23 2.01
N PRO A 167 -13.58 -9.60 2.57
CA PRO A 167 -12.22 -10.07 2.36
C PRO A 167 -12.02 -11.46 2.98
N PRO A 168 -10.99 -12.21 2.53
CA PRO A 168 -10.58 -13.47 3.15
C PRO A 168 -10.32 -13.32 4.65
N THR A 169 -10.50 -14.42 5.38
CA THR A 169 -10.16 -14.48 6.82
C THR A 169 -8.67 -14.24 7.05
N PHE A 170 -7.81 -14.70 6.13
CA PHE A 170 -6.39 -14.43 6.13
C PHE A 170 -5.96 -13.96 4.74
N LEU A 171 -5.21 -12.86 4.69
CA LEU A 171 -4.72 -12.26 3.46
C LEU A 171 -3.34 -11.64 3.68
N ALA A 172 -2.31 -12.20 3.04
CA ALA A 172 -0.98 -11.62 2.94
C ALA A 172 -0.79 -11.02 1.55
N LEU A 173 -0.43 -9.74 1.52
CA LEU A 173 -0.27 -8.94 0.31
C LEU A 173 1.15 -8.46 0.18
N ARG A 174 1.56 -8.22 -1.06
CA ARG A 174 2.79 -7.50 -1.37
C ARG A 174 2.47 -6.16 -2.03
N GLY A 175 3.25 -5.15 -1.64
CA GLY A 175 3.20 -3.83 -2.22
C GLY A 175 4.56 -3.14 -2.22
N GLU A 176 4.56 -1.93 -2.74
CA GLU A 176 5.71 -1.04 -2.74
C GLU A 176 5.34 0.26 -2.03
N VAL A 177 6.05 0.58 -0.94
CA VAL A 177 5.98 1.89 -0.31
C VAL A 177 6.84 2.85 -1.11
N ILE A 178 6.24 3.95 -1.54
CA ILE A 178 6.88 4.96 -2.39
C ILE A 178 6.85 6.33 -1.71
N MET A 179 7.60 7.26 -2.30
CA MET A 179 7.49 8.69 -2.03
C MET A 179 7.32 9.39 -3.36
N ARG A 180 6.26 10.20 -3.50
CA ARG A 180 6.03 10.99 -4.70
C ARG A 180 7.15 12.01 -4.90
N VAL A 181 7.43 12.36 -6.15
CA VAL A 181 8.58 13.20 -6.53
C VAL A 181 8.52 14.58 -5.86
N ASP A 182 7.36 15.22 -5.91
CA ASP A 182 7.10 16.51 -5.27
C ASP A 182 7.33 16.48 -3.75
N ALA A 183 6.86 15.41 -3.11
CA ALA A 183 6.96 15.21 -1.67
C ALA A 183 8.41 14.89 -1.24
N PHE A 184 9.16 14.19 -2.09
CA PHE A 184 10.59 13.95 -1.92
C PHE A 184 11.40 15.25 -2.02
N GLU A 185 11.10 16.10 -3.01
CA GLU A 185 11.76 17.39 -3.17
C GLU A 185 11.55 18.29 -1.95
N GLN A 186 10.29 18.44 -1.51
CA GLN A 186 9.95 19.19 -0.29
C GLN A 186 10.64 18.64 0.96
N LEU A 187 10.72 17.32 1.09
CA LEU A 187 11.43 16.67 2.19
C LEU A 187 12.92 17.03 2.19
N ASN A 188 13.56 17.00 1.02
CA ASN A 188 14.97 17.33 0.89
C ASN A 188 15.25 18.82 1.15
N GLU A 189 14.41 19.72 0.65
CA GLU A 189 14.50 21.15 0.97
C GLU A 189 14.43 21.40 2.48
N LYS A 190 13.50 20.74 3.17
CA LYS A 190 13.39 20.81 4.63
C LYS A 190 14.65 20.29 5.32
N LEU A 191 15.18 19.14 4.90
CA LEU A 191 16.41 18.59 5.49
C LEU A 191 17.60 19.53 5.33
N LEU A 192 17.77 20.13 4.14
CA LEU A 192 18.82 21.11 3.87
C LEU A 192 18.67 22.37 4.73
N SER A 193 17.45 22.85 4.91
CA SER A 193 17.17 24.01 5.79
C SER A 193 17.48 23.73 7.27
N GLU A 194 17.40 22.46 7.69
CA GLU A 194 17.77 21.98 9.02
C GLU A 194 19.27 21.62 9.13
N GLY A 195 20.08 21.81 8.09
CA GLY A 195 21.50 21.47 8.05
C GLY A 195 21.78 19.96 8.00
N LYS A 196 20.80 19.15 7.60
CA LYS A 196 20.90 17.69 7.46
C LYS A 196 21.19 17.31 6.01
N SER A 197 21.77 16.13 5.83
CA SER A 197 22.02 15.58 4.48
C SER A 197 20.70 15.21 3.79
N PRO A 198 20.52 15.56 2.51
CA PRO A 198 19.37 15.14 1.73
C PRO A 198 19.47 13.65 1.36
N PHE A 199 18.34 13.05 0.99
CA PHE A 199 18.30 11.72 0.40
C PHE A 199 18.69 11.78 -1.08
N ALA A 200 19.37 10.72 -1.55
CA ALA A 200 19.86 10.66 -2.93
C ALA A 200 18.76 10.44 -3.98
N ASN A 201 17.68 9.73 -3.63
CA ASN A 201 16.55 9.45 -4.52
C ASN A 201 15.27 9.12 -3.69
N PRO A 202 14.08 9.17 -4.32
CA PRO A 202 12.81 8.89 -3.64
C PRO A 202 12.75 7.51 -2.98
N ARG A 203 13.34 6.48 -3.61
CA ARG A 203 13.42 5.13 -3.03
C ARG A 203 14.13 5.11 -1.67
N ASN A 204 15.31 5.71 -1.58
CA ASN A 204 16.09 5.76 -0.35
C ASN A 204 15.37 6.58 0.71
N ALA A 205 14.69 7.65 0.30
CA ALA A 205 13.86 8.45 1.21
C ALA A 205 12.68 7.62 1.74
N ALA A 206 11.97 6.88 0.89
CA ALA A 206 10.87 6.00 1.27
C ALA A 206 11.33 4.88 2.21
N ALA A 207 12.41 4.17 1.86
CA ALA A 207 12.98 3.11 2.70
C ALA A 207 13.48 3.64 4.06
N GLY A 208 14.15 4.78 4.07
CA GLY A 208 14.62 5.41 5.31
C GLY A 208 13.48 5.92 6.18
N ALA A 209 12.47 6.54 5.57
CA ALA A 209 11.27 7.01 6.24
C ALA A 209 10.46 5.86 6.85
N LEU A 210 10.30 4.75 6.13
CA LEU A 210 9.60 3.57 6.62
C LEU A 210 10.32 2.93 7.82
N ARG A 211 11.66 2.99 7.87
CA ARG A 211 12.50 2.33 8.88
C ARG A 211 12.94 3.26 10.02
N GLN A 212 12.03 4.13 10.49
CA GLN A 212 12.25 4.91 11.70
C GLN A 212 11.80 4.13 12.93
N LEU A 213 12.66 3.99 13.95
CA LEU A 213 12.32 3.31 15.20
C LEU A 213 11.12 3.95 15.93
N ASP A 214 10.96 5.26 15.75
CA ASP A 214 9.80 6.00 16.21
C ASP A 214 8.83 6.22 15.04
N ALA A 215 7.70 5.50 15.04
CA ALA A 215 6.68 5.60 14.00
C ALA A 215 6.10 7.02 13.87
N ARG A 216 6.18 7.86 14.91
CA ARG A 216 5.76 9.27 14.84
C ARG A 216 6.63 10.07 13.86
N VAL A 217 7.88 9.67 13.65
CA VAL A 217 8.73 10.27 12.63
C VAL A 217 8.26 9.84 11.24
N THR A 218 7.87 8.57 11.07
CA THR A 218 7.28 8.04 9.82
C THR A 218 5.98 8.76 9.47
N ALA A 219 5.12 9.03 10.46
CA ALA A 219 3.86 9.75 10.26
C ALA A 219 4.04 11.17 9.71
N LEU A 220 5.23 11.78 9.86
CA LEU A 220 5.57 13.09 9.31
C LEU A 220 6.17 13.01 7.90
N ARG A 221 6.35 11.80 7.35
CA ARG A 221 6.91 11.58 6.01
C ARG A 221 5.77 11.32 5.03
N PRO A 222 5.80 11.92 3.83
CA PRO A 222 4.76 11.76 2.83
C PRO A 222 4.93 10.42 2.09
N LEU A 223 4.67 9.32 2.80
CA LEU A 223 4.71 7.98 2.23
C LEU A 223 3.37 7.64 1.59
N ASP A 224 3.44 6.91 0.48
CA ASP A 224 2.30 6.30 -0.18
C ASP A 224 2.60 4.83 -0.49
N ILE A 225 1.61 4.06 -0.94
CA ILE A 225 1.75 2.63 -1.21
C ILE A 225 0.88 2.17 -2.38
N TYR A 226 1.41 1.25 -3.17
CA TYR A 226 0.63 0.47 -4.13
C TYR A 226 0.75 -1.02 -3.84
N LEU A 227 -0.39 -1.71 -3.80
CA LEU A 227 -0.48 -3.16 -3.62
C LEU A 227 -0.68 -3.82 -4.97
N TYR A 228 0.06 -4.90 -5.22
CA TYR A 228 0.08 -5.52 -6.54
C TYR A 228 0.06 -7.05 -6.53
N ASP A 229 0.28 -7.73 -5.40
CA ASP A 229 0.32 -9.20 -5.39
C ASP A 229 -0.27 -9.78 -4.10
N VAL A 230 -0.82 -10.98 -4.20
CA VAL A 230 -1.36 -11.77 -3.09
C VAL A 230 -0.38 -12.90 -2.81
N LEU A 231 0.39 -12.77 -1.73
CA LEU A 231 1.38 -13.75 -1.31
C LEU A 231 0.72 -15.04 -0.79
N ALA A 232 -0.38 -14.89 -0.05
CA ALA A 232 -1.19 -15.99 0.44
C ALA A 232 -2.58 -15.49 0.86
N CYS A 233 -3.60 -16.34 0.70
CA CYS A 233 -4.93 -16.08 1.23
C CYS A 233 -5.70 -17.38 1.48
N ASP A 234 -6.62 -17.35 2.45
CA ASP A 234 -7.51 -18.48 2.73
C ASP A 234 -8.74 -18.47 1.82
N ASP A 235 -9.18 -19.67 1.42
CA ASP A 235 -10.50 -19.97 0.80
C ASP A 235 -10.89 -19.13 -0.43
N THR A 236 -9.97 -18.33 -0.96
CA THR A 236 -10.16 -17.45 -2.10
C THR A 236 -9.13 -17.81 -3.15
N ARG A 237 -9.61 -18.10 -4.36
CA ARG A 237 -8.75 -18.38 -5.50
C ARG A 237 -8.93 -17.29 -6.53
N PHE A 238 -7.82 -16.76 -7.01
CA PHE A 238 -7.78 -15.84 -8.13
C PHE A 238 -7.42 -16.59 -9.40
N ASP A 239 -8.24 -16.45 -10.44
CA ASP A 239 -7.96 -17.07 -11.74
C ASP A 239 -6.99 -16.23 -12.58
N THR A 240 -6.92 -14.91 -12.32
CA THR A 240 -6.09 -13.98 -13.08
C THR A 240 -5.53 -12.88 -12.19
N GLN A 241 -4.38 -12.34 -12.58
CA GLN A 241 -3.78 -11.16 -11.96
C GLN A 241 -4.68 -9.92 -12.06
N TRP A 242 -5.44 -9.79 -13.14
CA TRP A 242 -6.43 -8.71 -13.27
C TRP A 242 -7.53 -8.81 -12.23
N GLY A 243 -8.02 -10.04 -11.98
CA GLY A 243 -8.99 -10.31 -10.91
C GLY A 243 -8.44 -10.02 -9.51
N VAL A 244 -7.13 -10.18 -9.30
CA VAL A 244 -6.46 -9.73 -8.07
C VAL A 244 -6.64 -8.22 -7.90
N PHE A 245 -6.30 -7.42 -8.90
CA PHE A 245 -6.45 -5.96 -8.82
C PHE A 245 -7.89 -5.51 -8.57
N GLU A 246 -8.87 -6.15 -9.21
CA GLU A 246 -10.28 -5.86 -8.96
C GLU A 246 -10.67 -6.15 -7.51
N ALA A 247 -10.19 -7.25 -6.94
CA ALA A 247 -10.44 -7.60 -5.55
C ALA A 247 -9.75 -6.64 -4.57
N LEU A 248 -8.48 -6.30 -4.80
CA LEU A 248 -7.73 -5.36 -3.96
C LEU A 248 -8.43 -3.99 -3.92
N ARG A 249 -8.82 -3.44 -5.08
CA ARG A 249 -9.61 -2.19 -5.15
C ARG A 249 -10.93 -2.32 -4.40
N GLY A 250 -11.62 -3.46 -4.56
CA GLY A 250 -12.87 -3.75 -3.85
C GLY A 250 -12.72 -3.75 -2.32
N TRP A 251 -11.56 -4.13 -1.80
CA TRP A 251 -11.24 -4.09 -0.38
C TRP A 251 -10.71 -2.73 0.12
N GLY A 252 -10.68 -1.73 -0.76
CA GLY A 252 -10.22 -0.38 -0.46
C GLY A 252 -8.71 -0.21 -0.43
N LEU A 253 -7.96 -1.16 -1.01
CA LEU A 253 -6.52 -1.08 -1.14
C LEU A 253 -6.14 -0.30 -2.40
N GLN A 254 -5.08 0.48 -2.29
CA GLN A 254 -4.56 1.28 -3.39
C GLN A 254 -3.81 0.39 -4.39
N VAL A 255 -4.29 0.35 -5.62
CA VAL A 255 -3.67 -0.33 -6.76
C VAL A 255 -3.36 0.72 -7.81
N ASN A 256 -2.22 0.59 -8.49
CA ASN A 256 -1.85 1.54 -9.53
C ASN A 256 -2.89 1.53 -10.68
N ASP A 257 -3.09 2.66 -11.34
CA ASP A 257 -4.07 2.81 -12.43
C ASP A 257 -3.49 2.57 -13.83
N LEU A 258 -2.17 2.47 -13.93
CA LEU A 258 -1.46 2.20 -15.18
C LEU A 258 -1.48 0.74 -15.66
N PRO A 259 -1.76 -0.30 -14.85
CA PRO A 259 -1.76 -1.66 -15.36
C PRO A 259 -2.72 -1.86 -16.53
N LYS A 260 -2.30 -2.65 -17.51
CA LYS A 260 -3.12 -3.03 -18.68
C LYS A 260 -3.14 -4.53 -18.88
N LEU A 261 -4.28 -5.05 -19.34
CA LEU A 261 -4.41 -6.40 -19.86
C LEU A 261 -4.13 -6.37 -21.37
N VAL A 262 -3.12 -7.12 -21.82
CA VAL A 262 -2.66 -7.15 -23.22
C VAL A 262 -2.60 -8.59 -23.76
N GLY A 263 -2.81 -8.77 -25.07
CA GLY A 263 -2.92 -10.08 -25.70
C GLY A 263 -1.67 -10.56 -26.45
N SER A 264 -0.67 -9.69 -26.59
CA SER A 264 0.48 -9.95 -27.46
C SER A 264 1.77 -9.30 -26.92
N VAL A 265 2.91 -9.83 -27.35
CA VAL A 265 4.21 -9.24 -27.02
C VAL A 265 4.38 -7.84 -27.62
N ASP A 266 3.77 -7.58 -28.79
CA ASP A 266 3.81 -6.26 -29.42
C ASP A 266 3.09 -5.21 -28.56
N GLU A 267 1.94 -5.55 -27.98
CA GLU A 267 1.24 -4.66 -27.03
C GLU A 267 2.05 -4.42 -25.75
N ILE A 268 2.84 -5.38 -25.27
CA ILE A 268 3.76 -5.17 -24.13
C ILE A 268 4.84 -4.13 -24.53
N VAL A 269 5.40 -4.24 -25.74
CA VAL A 269 6.40 -3.29 -26.26
C VAL A 269 5.81 -1.89 -26.41
N GLU A 270 4.59 -1.79 -26.93
CA GLU A 270 3.86 -0.53 -27.04
C GLU A 270 3.59 0.10 -25.67
N TYR A 271 3.14 -0.71 -24.70
CA TYR A 271 2.95 -0.27 -23.32
C TYR A 271 4.26 0.27 -22.72
N HIS A 272 5.37 -0.48 -22.85
CA HIS A 272 6.67 -0.07 -22.33
C HIS A 272 7.15 1.23 -22.98
N ARG A 273 7.02 1.38 -24.30
CA ARG A 273 7.39 2.61 -25.01
C ARG A 273 6.56 3.81 -24.54
N ALA A 274 5.24 3.66 -24.47
CA ALA A 274 4.34 4.73 -24.03
C ALA A 274 4.60 5.16 -22.59
N LEU A 275 4.93 4.20 -21.71
CA LEU A 275 5.30 4.49 -20.32
C LEU A 275 6.66 5.18 -20.24
N HIS A 276 7.63 4.76 -21.04
CA HIS A 276 8.96 5.39 -21.10
C HIS A 276 8.89 6.85 -21.55
N GLU A 277 8.08 7.17 -22.56
CA GLU A 277 7.91 8.53 -23.09
C GLU A 277 7.32 9.51 -22.07
N ARG A 278 6.54 9.02 -21.10
CA ARG A 278 5.89 9.83 -20.07
C ARG A 278 6.53 9.69 -18.70
N ARG A 279 7.62 8.93 -18.57
CA ARG A 279 8.26 8.58 -17.29
C ARG A 279 8.61 9.82 -16.47
N ASP A 280 9.18 10.83 -17.13
CA ASP A 280 9.63 12.06 -16.46
C ASP A 280 8.46 13.00 -16.08
N ASP A 281 7.26 12.76 -16.62
CA ASP A 281 6.02 13.48 -16.26
C ASP A 281 5.28 12.80 -15.10
N MET A 282 5.76 11.64 -14.63
CA MET A 282 5.13 10.91 -13.54
C MET A 282 5.51 11.49 -12.19
N ASP A 283 4.52 11.49 -11.32
CA ASP A 283 4.59 11.97 -9.95
C ASP A 283 5.23 10.97 -8.98
N TYR A 284 5.75 9.84 -9.50
CA TYR A 284 6.53 8.83 -8.76
C TYR A 284 7.51 8.11 -9.69
N GLU A 285 8.61 7.61 -9.13
CA GLU A 285 9.68 6.90 -9.85
C GLU A 285 9.30 5.44 -10.20
N ILE A 286 9.70 5.03 -11.41
CA ILE A 286 9.54 3.67 -11.98
C ILE A 286 10.81 3.21 -12.70
#